data_AF-A0A1R3GJM4-F1
#
_entry.id   AF-A0A1R3GJM4-F1
#
_cell.length_a   1.000
_cell.length_b   1.000
_cell.length_c   1.000
_cell.angle_alpha   90.00
_cell.angle_beta   90.00
_cell.angle_gamma   90.00
#
_symmetry.space_group_name_H-M   'P 1'
#
loop_
_entity.id
_entity.type
_entity.pdbx_description
1 polymer ?
#
loop_
_entity_poly.entity_id
_entity_poly.type
_entity_poly.pdbx_seq_one_letter_code
_entity_poly.pdbx_strand_id
1 'polypeptide(L)' 'MDSQKRVFASLIVFIMTQLLHIFWLADGDEYSDWFADIADKESDRKMIVKQIEKVLHVLAIGSKVFLAKEVAWPDG' A
#
# COMPACT_ATOMS: atom_id res chain seq x y z
N MET A 1 22.80 -9.37 14.46
CA MET A 1 21.87 -10.31 13.80
C MET A 1 20.45 -9.76 13.76
N ASP A 2 20.04 -8.95 14.74
CA ASP A 2 18.68 -8.38 14.79
C ASP A 2 18.48 -7.18 13.86
N SER A 3 19.48 -6.30 13.72
CA SER A 3 19.45 -5.19 12.74
C SER A 3 19.28 -5.67 11.28
N GLN A 4 19.98 -6.74 10.87
CA GLN A 4 19.82 -7.31 9.51
C GLN A 4 18.43 -7.89 9.27
N LYS A 5 17.84 -8.56 10.28
CA LYS A 5 16.47 -9.08 10.19
C LYS A 5 15.46 -7.96 10.06
N ARG A 6 15.65 -6.84 10.80
CA ARG A 6 14.82 -5.65 10.69
C ARG A 6 14.88 -5.03 9.29
N VAL A 7 16.08 -4.79 8.76
CA VAL A 7 16.25 -4.25 7.40
C VAL A 7 15.59 -5.16 6.36
N PHE A 8 15.75 -6.47 6.49
CA PHE A 8 15.11 -7.43 5.59
C PHE A 8 13.57 -7.42 5.70
N ALA A 9 13.02 -7.37 6.92
CA ALA A 9 11.59 -7.24 7.13
C ALA A 9 11.04 -5.93 6.54
N SER A 10 11.74 -4.80 6.74
CA SER A 10 11.39 -3.50 6.16
C SER A 10 11.42 -3.53 4.63
N LEU A 11 12.38 -4.25 4.04
CA LEU A 11 12.46 -4.43 2.59
C LEU A 11 11.26 -5.24 2.07
N ILE A 12 10.86 -6.31 2.75
CA ILE A 12 9.66 -7.09 2.38
C ILE A 12 8.42 -6.20 2.46
N VAL A 13 8.24 -5.46 3.56
CA VAL A 13 7.10 -4.54 3.72
C VAL A 13 7.07 -3.52 2.59
N PHE A 14 8.22 -2.92 2.26
CA PHE A 14 8.34 -2.00 1.14
C PHE A 14 7.94 -2.64 -0.20
N ILE A 15 8.46 -3.82 -0.54
CA ILE A 15 8.14 -4.50 -1.80
C ILE A 15 6.64 -4.81 -1.85
N MET A 16 6.08 -5.37 -0.78
CA MET A 16 4.67 -5.75 -0.72
C MET A 16 3.72 -4.55 -0.84
N THR A 17 4.02 -3.43 -0.18
CA THR A 17 3.20 -2.21 -0.30
C THR A 17 3.29 -1.60 -1.70
N GLN A 18 4.46 -1.62 -2.36
CA GLN A 18 4.57 -1.17 -3.76
C GLN A 18 3.76 -2.07 -4.70
N LEU A 19 3.90 -3.39 -4.57
CA LEU A 19 3.17 -4.35 -5.41
C LEU A 19 1.66 -4.21 -5.24
N LEU A 20 1.19 -4.08 -3.99
CA LEU A 20 -0.23 -3.88 -3.70
C LEU A 20 -0.77 -2.58 -4.31
N HIS A 21 -0.02 -1.48 -4.21
CA HIS A 21 -0.39 -0.22 -4.82
C HIS A 21 -0.42 -0.31 -6.36
N ILE A 22 0.58 -0.93 -6.98
CA ILE A 22 0.63 -1.11 -8.44
C ILE A 22 -0.53 -1.98 -8.93
N PHE A 23 -0.77 -3.11 -8.25
CA PHE A 23 -1.87 -4.01 -8.56
C PHE A 23 -3.21 -3.28 -8.46
N TRP A 24 -3.44 -2.57 -7.35
CA TRP A 24 -4.68 -1.83 -7.16
C TRP A 24 -4.84 -0.67 -8.16
N LEU A 25 -3.75 -0.03 -8.57
CA LEU A 25 -3.79 1.02 -9.59
C LEU A 25 -4.18 0.45 -10.96
N ALA A 26 -3.75 -0.78 -11.28
CA ALA A 26 -4.06 -1.44 -12.55
C ALA A 26 -5.49 -2.01 -12.58
N ASP A 27 -5.88 -2.72 -11.53
CA ASP A 27 -7.07 -3.59 -11.52
C ASP A 27 -8.13 -3.15 -10.50
N GLY A 28 -7.88 -2.10 -9.70
CA GLY A 28 -8.75 -1.65 -8.60
C GLY A 28 -10.19 -1.33 -9.04
N ASP A 29 -10.36 -0.77 -10.24
CA ASP A 29 -11.67 -0.39 -10.77
C ASP A 29 -12.56 -1.61 -11.07
N GLU A 30 -11.98 -2.77 -11.38
CA GLU A 30 -12.73 -4.03 -11.58
C GLU A 30 -13.42 -4.50 -10.29
N TYR A 31 -12.86 -4.11 -9.14
CA TYR A 31 -13.42 -4.41 -7.83
C TYR A 31 -14.48 -3.42 -7.35
N SER A 32 -14.86 -2.43 -8.17
CA SER A 32 -15.88 -1.45 -7.79
C SER A 32 -17.21 -2.12 -7.41
N ASP A 33 -17.61 -3.19 -8.10
CA ASP A 33 -18.85 -3.90 -7.80
C ASP A 33 -18.80 -4.73 -6.49
N TRP A 34 -17.62 -4.98 -5.92
CA TRP A 34 -17.52 -5.58 -4.58
C TRP A 34 -18.07 -4.67 -3.49
N PHE A 35 -18.23 -3.37 -3.77
CA PHE A 35 -18.80 -2.39 -2.86
C PHE A 35 -20.30 -2.17 -3.08
N ALA A 36 -20.99 -3.04 -3.83
CA ALA A 36 -22.43 -2.96 -4.07
C ALA A 36 -23.26 -2.97 -2.78
N ASP A 37 -22.83 -3.73 -1.77
CA ASP A 37 -23.52 -3.80 -0.47
C ASP A 37 -23.32 -2.53 0.39
N ILE A 38 -22.38 -1.66 -0.01
CA ILE A 38 -22.01 -0.46 0.74
C ILE A 38 -22.51 0.81 0.04
N ALA A 39 -22.60 0.81 -1.29
CA ALA A 39 -23.02 1.96 -2.07
C ALA A 39 -23.82 1.57 -3.33
N ASP A 40 -25.06 2.07 -3.40
CA ASP A 40 -26.00 1.78 -4.50
C ASP A 40 -25.54 2.38 -5.84
N LYS A 41 -24.90 3.56 -5.80
CA LYS A 41 -24.46 4.27 -7.01
C LYS A 41 -23.06 3.83 -7.41
N GLU A 42 -22.89 3.52 -8.70
CA GLU A 42 -21.58 3.19 -9.30
C GLU A 42 -20.54 4.30 -9.08
N SER A 43 -20.95 5.58 -9.12
CA SER A 43 -20.08 6.72 -8.84
C SER A 43 -19.46 6.66 -7.44
N ASP A 44 -20.23 6.22 -6.46
CA ASP A 44 -19.84 6.19 -5.05
C ASP A 44 -18.93 4.98 -4.80
N ARG A 45 -19.21 3.84 -5.46
CA ARG A 45 -18.31 2.68 -5.47
C ARG A 45 -16.96 2.98 -6.09
N LYS A 46 -16.93 3.67 -7.23
CA LYS A 46 -15.69 4.15 -7.87
C LYS A 46 -14.95 5.16 -6.98
N MET A 47 -15.68 5.97 -6.21
CA MET A 47 -15.05 6.84 -5.22
C MET A 47 -14.37 6.05 -4.09
N ILE A 48 -14.97 4.96 -3.61
CA ILE A 48 -14.36 4.06 -2.62
C ILE A 48 -13.05 3.45 -3.17
N VAL A 49 -13.08 2.91 -4.39
CA VAL A 49 -11.88 2.36 -5.06
C VAL A 49 -10.75 3.39 -5.13
N LYS A 50 -11.08 4.63 -5.52
CA LYS A 50 -10.12 5.74 -5.55
C LYS A 50 -9.60 6.14 -4.16
N GLN A 51 -10.42 6.03 -3.12
CA GLN A 51 -9.96 6.27 -1.76
C GLN A 51 -8.98 5.20 -1.30
N ILE A 52 -9.23 3.93 -1.65
CA ILE A 52 -8.31 2.82 -1.36
C ILE A 52 -6.98 3.03 -2.08
N GLU A 53 -7.01 3.44 -3.37
CA GLU A 53 -5.81 3.78 -4.13
C GLU A 53 -4.96 4.83 -3.41
N LYS A 54 -5.58 5.93 -2.94
CA LYS A 54 -4.88 6.96 -2.17
C LYS A 54 -4.26 6.44 -0.87
N VAL A 55 -4.98 5.58 -0.14
CA VAL A 55 -4.44 4.97 1.10
C VAL A 55 -3.23 4.10 0.77
N LEU A 56 -3.32 3.27 -0.27
CA LEU A 56 -2.20 2.44 -0.73
C LEU A 56 -1.02 3.28 -1.20
N HIS A 57 -1.27 4.41 -1.86
CA HIS A 57 -0.24 5.36 -2.28
C HIS A 57 0.52 5.94 -1.09
N VAL A 58 -0.21 6.36 -0.05
CA VAL A 58 0.39 6.89 1.19
C VAL A 58 1.21 5.80 1.91
N LEU A 59 0.70 4.57 1.98
CA LEU A 59 1.44 3.43 2.55
C LEU A 59 2.71 3.11 1.74
N ALA A 60 2.62 3.17 0.41
CA ALA A 60 3.76 3.00 -0.49
C ALA A 60 4.83 4.07 -0.23
N ILE A 61 4.46 5.34 -0.07
CA ILE A 61 5.43 6.40 0.29
C ILE A 61 5.99 6.18 1.70
N GLY A 62 5.14 5.90 2.69
CA GLY A 62 5.55 5.68 4.07
C GLY A 62 6.55 4.54 4.22
N SER A 63 6.34 3.44 3.50
CA SER A 63 7.27 2.30 3.50
C SER A 63 8.64 2.63 2.89
N LYS A 64 8.71 3.51 1.87
CA LYS A 64 9.99 4.03 1.34
C LYS A 64 10.75 4.81 2.40
N VAL A 65 10.06 5.72 3.09
CA VAL A 65 10.67 6.54 4.16
C VAL A 65 11.16 5.66 5.29
N PHE A 66 10.37 4.66 5.69
CA PHE A 66 10.75 3.71 6.74
C PHE A 66 11.97 2.88 6.37
N LEU A 67 12.01 2.32 5.15
CA LEU A 67 13.17 1.57 4.67
C LEU A 67 14.41 2.47 4.59
N ALA A 68 14.28 3.69 4.06
CA ALA A 68 15.38 4.65 4.02
C ALA A 68 15.92 4.97 5.42
N LYS A 69 15.05 5.11 6.42
CA LYS A 69 15.44 5.30 7.81
C LYS A 69 16.21 4.09 8.35
N GLU A 70 15.69 2.89 8.18
CA GLU A 70 16.33 1.66 8.70
C GLU A 70 17.69 1.38 8.05
N VAL A 71 17.87 1.78 6.78
CA VAL A 71 19.15 1.64 6.06
C VAL A 71 20.14 2.75 6.44
N ALA A 72 19.69 4.00 6.57
CA ALA A 72 20.56 5.14 6.85
C ALA A 72 20.93 5.27 8.33
N TRP A 73 20.02 4.89 9.24
CA TRP A 73 20.21 4.88 10.69
C TRP A 73 19.72 3.57 11.28
N PRO A 74 20.47 2.47 11.11
CA PRO A 74 20.14 1.21 11.74
C PRO A 74 20.30 1.35 13.26
N ASP A 75 19.19 1.43 13.99
CA ASP A 75 19.21 1.30 15.45
C ASP A 75 19.75 -0.12 15.75
N GLY A 76 20.89 -0.20 16.45
CA GLY A 76 21.71 -1.41 16.65
C GLY A 76 20.97 -2.67 17.08
#